data_AF-A0A2E2RS37-F1
#
_entry.id   AF-A0A2E2RS37-F1
#
_cell.length_a   1.000
_cell.length_b   1.000
_cell.length_c   1.000
_cell.angle_alpha   90.00
_cell.angle_beta   90.00
_cell.angle_gamma   90.00
#
_symmetry.space_group_name_H-M   'P 1'
#
loop_
_entity.id
_entity.type
_entity.pdbx_description
1 polymer ?
#
loop_
_entity_poly.entity_id
_entity_poly.type
_entity_poly.pdbx_seq_one_letter_code
_entity_poly.pdbx_strand_id
1 'polypeptide(L)'
;MLSLDPVMPGFAIKSVASKTAGGHWVKQTKAAGEEYETPPNMVIGKRSVLTDSAGRVMLTWNKEDKAASNALDTIETLKHAFDDVVPAKPKPSPTAAAADLLTLVPCNDWHLNLLAWEREVGENWDLRIAEEKIGGSIEDAIDRSPKSAVGVVLGGGDLVHADNNENRTAKSGNVLDADGRHQKALETACRLKVRTIDAALRRNDDVIVRILPGNHDEYTSVAVAYFLLAYYRNEPRVTVDVDASLFWWYVWGRVMLGATHGHTVKAGDMAQIMAHRRAEEWGSTKFRYVHVFHVHHKSKYVTEGGGVITETHQAPVPQDFWHYGAGFLSGRSVQTISYHKDYGEVSRARVAILDAANDNAMTAIAA
;
A
#
# COMPACT_ATOMS: atom_id res chain seq x y z
N MET A 1 0.65 62.10 -45.82
CA MET A 1 0.57 60.72 -45.32
C MET A 1 0.15 60.79 -43.87
N LEU A 2 -0.88 60.04 -43.46
CA LEU A 2 -1.30 59.95 -42.06
C LEU A 2 -0.18 59.26 -41.26
N SER A 3 0.26 59.85 -40.14
CA SER A 3 1.10 59.12 -39.18
C SER A 3 0.26 58.00 -38.57
N LEU A 4 0.71 56.77 -38.76
CA LEU A 4 0.12 55.56 -38.19
C LEU A 4 0.79 55.22 -36.85
N ASP A 5 1.33 56.22 -36.17
CA ASP A 5 2.04 56.03 -34.91
C ASP A 5 1.06 56.08 -33.74
N PRO A 6 1.27 55.27 -32.69
CA PRO A 6 0.54 55.40 -31.45
C PRO A 6 0.66 56.82 -30.87
N VAL A 7 -0.45 57.39 -30.40
CA VAL A 7 -0.50 58.78 -29.89
C VAL A 7 -0.14 58.79 -28.40
N MET A 8 -0.29 57.65 -27.72
CA MET A 8 0.06 57.45 -26.32
C MET A 8 1.19 56.40 -26.19
N PRO A 9 2.25 56.67 -25.40
CA PRO A 9 3.28 55.68 -25.08
C PRO A 9 2.68 54.41 -24.46
N GLY A 10 3.11 53.24 -24.91
CA GLY A 10 2.63 51.94 -24.41
C GLY A 10 1.30 51.45 -25.01
N PHE A 11 0.79 52.11 -26.04
CA PHE A 11 -0.41 51.71 -26.77
C PHE A 11 -0.06 51.27 -28.21
N ALA A 12 -0.86 50.36 -28.77
CA ALA A 12 -0.81 49.91 -30.15
C ALA A 12 -2.13 50.21 -30.87
N ILE A 13 -2.08 50.41 -32.19
CA ILE A 13 -3.29 50.61 -32.99
C ILE A 13 -4.04 49.28 -33.13
N LYS A 14 -5.26 49.22 -32.60
CA LYS A 14 -6.15 48.04 -32.70
C LYS A 14 -6.93 48.02 -34.01
N SER A 15 -7.35 49.19 -34.49
CA SER A 15 -8.07 49.34 -35.75
C SER A 15 -8.07 50.80 -36.21
N VAL A 16 -8.03 51.01 -37.53
CA VAL A 16 -8.25 52.32 -38.16
C VAL A 16 -9.55 52.25 -38.95
N ALA A 17 -10.48 53.17 -38.71
CA ALA A 17 -11.72 53.27 -39.48
C ALA A 17 -11.77 54.61 -40.23
N SER A 18 -12.28 54.57 -41.46
CA SER A 18 -12.43 55.74 -42.34
C SER A 18 -13.89 55.98 -42.67
N LYS A 19 -14.32 57.25 -42.67
CA LYS A 19 -15.60 57.67 -43.26
C LYS A 19 -15.35 58.18 -44.68
N THR A 20 -16.28 57.86 -45.58
CA THR A 20 -16.29 58.27 -47.00
C THR A 20 -16.25 59.78 -47.23
N ALA A 21 -16.50 60.60 -46.19
CA ALA A 21 -16.49 62.06 -46.23
C ALA A 21 -15.30 62.70 -45.45
N GLY A 22 -14.15 62.02 -45.40
CA GLY A 22 -12.86 62.66 -45.06
C GLY A 22 -12.44 62.65 -43.57
N GLY A 23 -13.11 61.86 -42.72
CA GLY A 23 -12.74 61.70 -41.31
C GLY A 23 -12.24 60.29 -40.99
N HIS A 24 -11.20 60.17 -40.17
CA HIS A 24 -10.69 58.89 -39.66
C HIS A 24 -10.67 58.90 -38.13
N TRP A 25 -10.87 57.75 -37.50
CA TRP A 25 -10.55 57.56 -36.08
C TRP A 25 -9.68 56.33 -35.88
N VAL A 26 -8.73 56.45 -34.95
CA VAL A 26 -7.82 55.38 -34.56
C VAL A 26 -8.26 54.87 -33.19
N LYS A 27 -8.52 53.57 -33.08
CA LYS A 27 -8.74 52.92 -31.78
C LYS A 27 -7.42 52.34 -31.31
N GLN A 28 -6.87 52.91 -30.25
CA GLN A 28 -5.65 52.42 -29.61
C GLN A 28 -6.01 51.55 -28.40
N THR A 29 -5.23 50.48 -28.19
CA THR A 29 -5.32 49.61 -27.02
C THR A 29 -3.94 49.48 -26.40
N LYS A 30 -3.85 49.04 -25.14
CA LYS A 30 -2.54 48.81 -24.52
C LYS A 30 -1.75 47.84 -25.40
N ALA A 31 -0.48 48.14 -25.65
CA ALA A 31 0.38 47.22 -26.38
C ALA A 31 0.35 45.84 -25.70
N ALA A 32 0.48 44.77 -26.50
CA ALA A 32 0.56 43.42 -25.94
C ALA A 32 1.70 43.37 -24.91
N GLY A 33 1.45 42.69 -23.79
CA GLY A 33 2.52 42.33 -22.87
C GLY A 33 3.48 41.33 -23.51
N GLU A 34 4.55 41.01 -22.80
CA GLU A 34 5.45 39.93 -23.18
C GLU A 34 4.67 38.59 -23.28
N GLU A 35 5.10 37.73 -24.20
CA GLU A 35 4.58 36.37 -24.28
C GLU A 35 4.97 35.64 -23.01
N TYR A 36 3.99 35.01 -22.37
CA TYR A 36 4.21 34.30 -21.13
C TYR A 36 4.68 32.87 -21.45
N GLU A 37 5.89 32.53 -21.00
CA GLU A 37 6.44 31.17 -21.04
C GLU A 37 6.29 30.50 -19.67
N THR A 38 5.75 29.28 -19.66
CA THR A 38 5.67 28.47 -18.44
C THR A 38 7.08 28.23 -17.89
N PRO A 39 7.34 28.51 -16.60
CA PRO A 39 8.64 28.29 -15.99
C PRO A 39 9.10 26.81 -16.11
N PRO A 40 10.41 26.54 -16.21
CA PRO A 40 10.93 25.18 -16.43
C PRO A 40 10.51 24.13 -15.39
N ASN A 41 10.13 24.54 -14.18
CA ASN A 41 9.71 23.67 -13.07
C ASN A 41 8.19 23.53 -12.93
N MET A 42 7.43 24.07 -13.88
CA MET A 42 5.98 24.05 -13.90
C MET A 42 5.47 23.35 -15.15
N VAL A 43 4.32 22.70 -15.03
CA VAL A 43 3.60 22.06 -16.13
C VAL A 43 2.16 22.53 -16.13
N ILE A 44 1.54 22.62 -17.30
CA ILE A 44 0.11 22.94 -17.39
C ILE A 44 -0.69 21.72 -16.91
N GLY A 45 -1.18 21.77 -15.67
CA GLY A 45 -1.95 20.69 -15.06
C GLY A 45 -3.42 20.67 -15.49
N LYS A 46 -4.03 21.85 -15.69
CA LYS A 46 -5.41 21.97 -16.19
C LYS A 46 -5.54 23.06 -17.23
N ARG A 47 -6.38 22.81 -18.25
CA ARG A 47 -6.72 23.77 -19.31
C ARG A 47 -8.23 23.95 -19.40
N SER A 48 -8.69 25.18 -19.21
CA SER A 48 -10.10 25.57 -19.43
C SER A 48 -10.21 26.37 -20.72
N VAL A 49 -11.19 26.06 -21.56
CA VAL A 49 -11.37 26.69 -22.87
C VAL A 49 -12.77 27.30 -22.96
N LEU A 50 -12.86 28.61 -23.22
CA LEU A 50 -14.10 29.28 -23.59
C LEU A 50 -14.25 29.24 -25.10
N THR A 51 -15.40 28.77 -25.59
CA THR A 51 -15.76 28.74 -27.00
C THR A 51 -16.96 29.63 -27.29
N ASP A 52 -17.10 30.07 -28.54
CA ASP A 52 -18.31 30.75 -29.02
C ASP A 52 -19.44 29.75 -29.35
N SER A 53 -20.58 30.25 -29.80
CA SER A 53 -21.74 29.43 -30.19
C SER A 53 -21.49 28.47 -31.37
N ALA A 54 -20.38 28.64 -32.10
CA ALA A 54 -19.95 27.77 -33.19
C ALA A 54 -18.79 26.84 -32.79
N GLY A 55 -18.40 26.82 -31.51
CA GLY A 55 -17.33 25.96 -30.99
C GLY A 55 -15.91 26.47 -31.25
N ARG A 56 -15.73 27.72 -31.68
CA ARG A 56 -14.40 28.31 -31.91
C ARG A 56 -13.83 28.83 -30.60
N VAL A 57 -12.55 28.55 -30.34
CA VAL A 57 -11.85 28.98 -29.13
C VAL A 57 -11.77 30.50 -29.07
N MET A 58 -12.32 31.09 -28.01
CA MET A 58 -12.24 32.51 -27.70
C MET A 58 -11.14 32.80 -26.68
N LEU A 59 -10.97 31.93 -25.69
CA LEU A 59 -10.00 32.12 -24.60
C LEU A 59 -9.60 30.78 -24.01
N THR A 60 -8.34 30.67 -23.58
CA THR A 60 -7.83 29.53 -22.85
C THR A 60 -7.22 30.00 -21.54
N TRP A 61 -7.57 29.35 -20.43
CA TRP A 61 -6.88 29.51 -19.15
C TRP A 61 -6.06 28.25 -18.88
N ASN A 62 -4.75 28.41 -18.76
CA ASN A 62 -3.84 27.37 -18.30
C ASN A 62 -3.61 27.55 -16.80
N LYS A 63 -3.84 26.49 -16.03
CA LYS A 63 -3.44 26.42 -14.63
C LYS A 63 -2.20 25.55 -14.53
N GLU A 64 -1.15 26.11 -13.95
CA GLU A 64 0.14 25.45 -13.78
C GLU A 64 0.19 24.72 -12.44
N ASP A 65 0.82 23.55 -12.46
CA ASP A 65 1.16 22.75 -11.29
C ASP A 65 2.68 22.47 -11.32
N LYS A 66 3.25 22.09 -10.17
CA LYS A 66 4.66 21.69 -10.13
C LYS A 66 4.88 20.47 -11.03
N ALA A 67 5.98 20.45 -11.79
CA ALA A 67 6.40 19.25 -12.48
C ALA A 67 6.51 18.10 -11.46
N ALA A 68 5.88 16.97 -11.74
CA ALA A 68 6.03 15.78 -10.91
C ALA A 68 7.53 15.42 -10.84
N SER A 69 8.01 15.11 -9.63
CA SER A 69 9.36 14.56 -9.41
C SER A 69 9.61 13.46 -10.43
N ASN A 70 10.68 13.59 -11.22
CA ASN A 70 10.96 12.59 -12.25
C ASN A 70 11.27 11.25 -11.54
N ALA A 71 10.88 10.13 -12.16
CA ALA A 71 11.04 8.81 -11.53
C ALA A 71 12.51 8.42 -11.30
N LEU A 72 13.46 8.99 -12.06
CA LEU A 72 14.90 8.72 -11.93
C LEU A 72 15.53 9.44 -10.73
N ASP A 73 15.17 10.71 -10.49
CA ASP A 73 15.54 11.50 -9.31
C ASP A 73 15.01 10.84 -8.03
N THR A 74 13.83 10.20 -8.12
CA THR A 74 13.24 9.46 -7.01
C THR A 74 14.05 8.19 -6.70
N ILE A 75 14.53 7.47 -7.72
CA ILE A 75 15.37 6.28 -7.54
C ILE A 75 16.74 6.64 -6.95
N GLU A 76 17.36 7.71 -7.43
CA GLU A 76 18.67 8.17 -6.91
C GLU A 76 18.54 8.73 -5.49
N THR A 77 17.46 9.45 -5.21
CA THR A 77 17.10 9.88 -3.85
C THR A 77 16.85 8.68 -2.93
N LEU A 78 16.14 7.64 -3.38
CA LEU A 78 15.89 6.43 -2.59
C LEU A 78 17.18 5.63 -2.34
N LYS A 79 18.12 5.59 -3.28
CA LYS A 79 19.43 4.94 -3.09
C LYS A 79 20.23 5.63 -1.97
N HIS A 80 20.28 6.95 -1.99
CA HIS A 80 20.99 7.74 -0.97
C HIS A 80 20.21 7.89 0.33
N ALA A 81 18.88 7.75 0.31
CA ALA A 81 18.02 7.91 1.49
C ALA A 81 18.36 6.93 2.63
N PHE A 82 19.09 5.85 2.32
CA PHE A 82 19.45 4.83 3.30
C PHE A 82 20.93 4.76 3.65
N ASP A 83 21.76 5.67 3.12
CA ASP A 83 23.20 5.70 3.45
C ASP A 83 23.42 5.91 4.97
N ASP A 84 22.56 6.71 5.60
CA ASP A 84 22.57 6.98 7.05
C ASP A 84 21.81 5.93 7.88
N VAL A 85 21.13 4.96 7.24
CA VAL A 85 20.43 3.90 7.98
C VAL A 85 21.45 2.90 8.49
N VAL A 86 21.64 2.90 9.81
CA VAL A 86 22.48 1.91 10.50
C VAL A 86 21.88 0.51 10.28
N PRO A 87 22.62 -0.41 9.62
CA PRO A 87 22.10 -1.74 9.35
C PRO A 87 22.01 -2.56 10.64
N ALA A 88 21.07 -3.51 10.65
CA ALA A 88 20.94 -4.50 11.70
C ALA A 88 22.26 -5.27 11.86
N LYS A 89 22.64 -5.55 13.11
CA LYS A 89 23.72 -6.49 13.38
C LYS A 89 23.22 -7.91 13.10
N PRO A 90 24.06 -8.79 12.51
CA PRO A 90 23.72 -10.18 12.33
C PRO A 90 23.26 -10.84 13.63
N LYS A 91 22.21 -11.63 13.54
CA LYS A 91 21.57 -12.31 14.67
C LYS A 91 21.97 -13.78 14.72
N PRO A 92 22.12 -14.37 15.92
CA PRO A 92 22.42 -15.79 16.05
C PRO A 92 21.36 -16.68 15.37
N SER A 93 21.80 -17.75 14.72
CA SER A 93 20.92 -18.77 14.15
C SER A 93 20.17 -19.56 15.23
N PRO A 94 18.93 -19.99 14.98
CA PRO A 94 18.23 -20.87 15.88
C PRO A 94 18.94 -22.22 15.97
N THR A 95 18.88 -22.86 17.13
CA THR A 95 19.36 -24.24 17.27
C THR A 95 18.33 -25.20 16.69
N ALA A 96 18.76 -26.06 15.76
CA ALA A 96 18.02 -27.20 15.21
C ALA A 96 16.67 -26.85 14.56
N ALA A 97 16.68 -25.94 13.58
CA ALA A 97 15.52 -25.76 12.71
C ALA A 97 15.31 -27.00 11.81
N ALA A 98 14.05 -27.32 11.53
CA ALA A 98 13.72 -28.47 10.69
C ALA A 98 13.96 -28.13 9.20
N ALA A 99 14.92 -28.84 8.59
CA ALA A 99 15.34 -28.65 7.20
C ALA A 99 14.21 -28.73 6.17
N ASP A 100 13.15 -29.48 6.49
CA ASP A 100 12.04 -29.76 5.56
C ASP A 100 10.83 -28.83 5.74
N LEU A 101 10.90 -27.91 6.71
CA LEU A 101 9.81 -26.98 7.02
C LEU A 101 10.07 -25.58 6.49
N LEU A 102 8.98 -24.94 6.05
CA LEU A 102 8.86 -23.51 5.85
C LEU A 102 7.72 -22.98 6.73
N THR A 103 7.90 -21.84 7.39
CA THR A 103 6.83 -21.15 8.12
C THR A 103 6.51 -19.79 7.51
N LEU A 104 5.28 -19.63 7.04
CA LEU A 104 4.73 -18.37 6.55
C LEU A 104 4.09 -17.57 7.70
N VAL A 105 4.41 -16.29 7.75
CA VAL A 105 3.80 -15.27 8.62
C VAL A 105 3.02 -14.30 7.72
N PRO A 106 1.74 -14.57 7.41
CA PRO A 106 0.89 -13.62 6.71
C PRO A 106 0.65 -12.41 7.60
N CYS A 107 1.21 -11.27 7.20
CA CYS A 107 0.97 -9.97 7.80
C CYS A 107 -0.18 -9.28 7.07
N ASN A 108 -1.40 -9.72 7.40
CA ASN A 108 -2.62 -9.36 6.69
C ASN A 108 -3.20 -8.01 7.14
N ASP A 109 -3.29 -7.02 6.24
CA ASP A 109 -4.11 -5.81 6.37
C ASP A 109 -3.99 -5.13 7.75
N TRP A 110 -2.78 -4.72 8.12
CA TRP A 110 -2.52 -4.19 9.47
C TRP A 110 -3.17 -2.84 9.72
N HIS A 111 -3.50 -2.08 8.67
CA HIS A 111 -4.16 -0.78 8.74
C HIS A 111 -3.62 0.07 9.91
N LEU A 112 -2.30 0.13 10.04
CA LEU A 112 -1.66 0.93 11.09
C LEU A 112 -2.06 2.38 10.88
N ASN A 113 -2.51 3.04 11.94
CA ASN A 113 -3.15 4.36 11.95
C ASN A 113 -4.64 4.39 11.64
N LEU A 114 -5.34 3.25 11.57
CA LEU A 114 -6.78 3.20 11.73
C LEU A 114 -7.17 3.86 13.07
N LEU A 115 -8.18 4.73 13.05
CA LEU A 115 -8.83 5.26 14.23
C LEU A 115 -10.22 4.63 14.36
N ALA A 116 -10.49 4.01 15.51
CA ALA A 116 -11.83 3.54 15.86
C ALA A 116 -12.27 4.23 17.15
N TRP A 117 -13.54 4.63 17.20
CA TRP A 117 -14.15 5.25 18.37
C TRP A 117 -15.18 4.32 19.01
N GLU A 118 -15.00 4.04 20.30
CA GLU A 118 -15.82 3.08 21.05
C GLU A 118 -17.33 3.37 20.98
N ARG A 119 -17.74 4.64 20.98
CA ARG A 119 -19.17 4.99 20.91
C ARG A 119 -19.81 4.65 19.57
N GLU A 120 -19.02 4.50 18.51
CA GLU A 120 -19.50 4.19 17.17
C GLU A 120 -19.45 2.70 16.89
N VAL A 121 -18.32 2.07 17.22
CA VAL A 121 -18.02 0.69 16.76
C VAL A 121 -17.77 -0.29 17.90
N GLY A 122 -17.85 0.15 19.16
CA GLY A 122 -17.76 -0.71 20.34
C GLY A 122 -16.35 -0.86 20.93
N GLU A 123 -15.30 -0.35 20.28
CA GLU A 123 -13.96 -0.28 20.88
C GLU A 123 -13.15 0.92 20.37
N ASN A 124 -12.20 1.38 21.20
CA ASN A 124 -11.22 2.38 20.77
C ASN A 124 -10.02 1.69 20.12
N TRP A 125 -9.54 2.26 19.02
CA TRP A 125 -8.34 1.80 18.34
C TRP A 125 -7.52 3.00 17.88
N ASP A 126 -6.23 2.95 18.12
CA ASP A 126 -5.27 3.97 17.74
C ASP A 126 -3.94 3.30 17.35
N LEU A 127 -2.97 4.09 16.89
CA LEU A 127 -1.69 3.58 16.41
C LEU A 127 -0.91 2.83 17.51
N ARG A 128 -1.04 3.26 18.78
CA ARG A 128 -0.34 2.65 19.92
C ARG A 128 -0.94 1.29 20.25
N ILE A 129 -2.26 1.21 20.32
CA ILE A 129 -2.99 -0.05 20.54
C ILE A 129 -2.66 -1.03 19.41
N ALA A 130 -2.64 -0.57 18.16
CA ALA A 130 -2.30 -1.39 17.01
C ALA A 130 -0.89 -1.98 17.12
N GLU A 131 0.13 -1.15 17.38
CA GLU A 131 1.53 -1.60 17.49
C GLU A 131 1.73 -2.63 18.62
N GLU A 132 1.07 -2.43 19.77
CA GLU A 132 1.14 -3.34 20.90
C GLU A 132 0.41 -4.66 20.63
N LYS A 133 -0.87 -4.60 20.24
CA LYS A 133 -1.73 -5.77 20.06
C LYS A 133 -1.29 -6.63 18.88
N ILE A 134 -1.03 -6.01 17.72
CA ILE A 134 -0.60 -6.75 16.52
C ILE A 134 0.78 -7.35 16.77
N GLY A 135 1.72 -6.55 17.29
CA GLY A 135 3.09 -7.01 17.55
C GLY A 135 3.16 -8.17 18.55
N GLY A 136 2.48 -8.05 19.69
CA GLY A 136 2.44 -9.13 20.68
C GLY A 136 1.76 -10.40 20.15
N SER A 137 0.69 -10.25 19.35
CA SER A 137 -0.01 -11.39 18.76
C SER A 137 0.84 -12.11 17.71
N ILE A 138 1.60 -11.37 16.90
CA ILE A 138 2.50 -11.97 15.89
C ILE A 138 3.64 -12.72 16.57
N GLU A 139 4.25 -12.12 17.59
CA GLU A 139 5.31 -12.78 18.36
C GLU A 139 4.82 -14.08 19.00
N ASP A 140 3.64 -14.08 19.63
CA ASP A 140 3.05 -15.32 20.17
C ASP A 140 2.81 -16.37 19.08
N ALA A 141 2.26 -15.96 17.93
CA ALA A 141 2.03 -16.89 16.81
C ALA A 141 3.34 -17.48 16.24
N ILE A 142 4.42 -16.71 16.19
CA ILE A 142 5.76 -17.15 15.76
C ILE A 142 6.42 -18.03 16.83
N ASP A 143 6.30 -17.67 18.10
CA ASP A 143 6.90 -18.44 19.19
C ASP A 143 6.22 -19.81 19.38
N ARG A 144 4.96 -19.94 18.94
CA ARG A 144 4.23 -21.23 18.87
C ARG A 144 4.38 -21.97 17.54
N SER A 145 5.02 -21.39 16.52
CA SER A 145 5.28 -22.07 15.25
C SER A 145 6.50 -23.01 15.36
N PRO A 146 6.59 -24.10 14.58
CA PRO A 146 7.80 -24.90 14.54
C PRO A 146 9.01 -24.08 14.05
N LYS A 147 10.21 -24.44 14.53
CA LYS A 147 11.46 -23.91 13.96
C LYS A 147 11.67 -24.49 12.56
N SER A 148 11.86 -23.65 11.56
CA SER A 148 11.84 -24.05 10.15
C SER A 148 13.10 -23.62 9.42
N ALA A 149 13.50 -24.33 8.36
CA ALA A 149 14.61 -23.90 7.52
C ALA A 149 14.35 -22.50 6.94
N VAL A 150 13.12 -22.25 6.50
CA VAL A 150 12.73 -20.97 5.90
C VAL A 150 11.56 -20.36 6.66
N GLY A 151 11.70 -19.10 7.07
CA GLY A 151 10.61 -18.23 7.47
C GLY A 151 10.23 -17.32 6.31
N VAL A 152 8.95 -17.07 6.08
CA VAL A 152 8.49 -16.06 5.13
C VAL A 152 7.66 -15.02 5.89
N VAL A 153 8.11 -13.78 5.92
CA VAL A 153 7.33 -12.64 6.40
C VAL A 153 6.68 -11.96 5.20
N LEU A 154 5.38 -12.19 5.03
CA LEU A 154 4.62 -11.71 3.88
C LEU A 154 3.68 -10.56 4.28
N GLY A 155 4.08 -9.32 3.99
CA GLY A 155 3.21 -8.15 4.00
C GLY A 155 2.15 -8.28 2.92
N GLY A 156 0.89 -8.43 3.32
CA GLY A 156 -0.23 -8.66 2.41
C GLY A 156 -0.78 -7.43 1.69
N GLY A 157 -0.18 -6.25 1.89
CA GLY A 157 -0.76 -4.95 1.53
C GLY A 157 -1.59 -4.37 2.68
N ASP A 158 -1.96 -3.09 2.52
CA ASP A 158 -2.67 -2.30 3.52
C ASP A 158 -1.97 -2.34 4.90
N LEU A 159 -0.66 -2.10 4.91
CA LEU A 159 0.13 -1.97 6.13
C LEU A 159 -0.28 -0.75 6.95
N VAL A 160 -0.53 0.38 6.27
CA VAL A 160 -1.05 1.61 6.86
C VAL A 160 -2.49 1.84 6.39
N HIS A 161 -3.32 2.45 7.23
CA HIS A 161 -4.69 2.75 6.85
C HIS A 161 -4.77 3.89 5.86
N ALA A 162 -3.90 4.91 5.96
CA ALA A 162 -3.82 6.02 5.02
C ALA A 162 -2.40 6.26 4.48
N ASP A 163 -2.26 6.29 3.15
CA ASP A 163 -0.98 6.48 2.43
C ASP A 163 -0.45 7.93 2.47
N ASN A 164 -1.20 8.87 3.05
CA ASN A 164 -0.87 10.29 3.12
C ASN A 164 -1.71 11.01 4.19
N ASN A 165 -1.51 12.33 4.35
CA ASN A 165 -2.22 13.14 5.36
C ASN A 165 -3.58 13.66 4.87
N GLU A 166 -3.94 13.42 3.61
CA GLU A 166 -5.28 13.68 3.07
C GLU A 166 -6.31 12.67 3.60
N ASN A 167 -5.84 11.55 4.17
CA ASN A 167 -6.66 10.50 4.79
C ASN A 167 -7.77 10.03 3.85
N ARG A 168 -7.40 9.75 2.59
CA ARG A 168 -8.30 9.23 1.57
C ARG A 168 -7.63 8.16 0.74
N THR A 169 -8.41 7.14 0.36
CA THR A 169 -7.93 6.17 -0.64
C THR A 169 -7.70 6.88 -1.98
N ALA A 170 -6.58 6.59 -2.63
CA ALA A 170 -6.19 7.28 -3.87
C ALA A 170 -7.21 7.06 -5.01
N LYS A 171 -7.77 5.84 -5.12
CA LYS A 171 -8.63 5.45 -6.23
C LYS A 171 -10.12 5.75 -5.99
N SER A 172 -10.67 5.43 -4.82
CA SER A 172 -12.10 5.63 -4.54
C SER A 172 -12.41 6.97 -3.86
N GLY A 173 -11.41 7.64 -3.28
CA GLY A 173 -11.60 8.90 -2.56
C GLY A 173 -12.34 8.76 -1.22
N ASN A 174 -12.49 7.53 -0.73
CA ASN A 174 -13.13 7.23 0.55
C ASN A 174 -12.38 7.98 1.66
N VAL A 175 -13.11 8.66 2.53
CA VAL A 175 -12.53 9.26 3.75
C VAL A 175 -12.15 8.14 4.70
N LEU A 176 -10.99 8.28 5.32
CA LEU A 176 -10.41 7.32 6.23
C LEU A 176 -10.29 7.96 7.61
N ASP A 177 -10.78 7.24 8.63
CA ASP A 177 -10.61 7.63 10.01
C ASP A 177 -9.19 7.25 10.45
N ALA A 178 -8.31 8.24 10.50
CA ALA A 178 -6.90 8.03 10.73
C ALA A 178 -6.39 8.69 12.02
N ASP A 179 -5.60 7.94 12.79
CA ASP A 179 -4.92 8.42 13.99
C ASP A 179 -3.58 9.10 13.62
N GLY A 180 -3.52 10.41 13.82
CA GLY A 180 -2.29 11.18 13.73
C GLY A 180 -1.85 11.52 12.30
N ARG A 181 -0.53 11.54 12.09
CA ARG A 181 0.08 11.91 10.80
C ARG A 181 0.60 10.66 10.10
N HIS A 182 0.56 10.68 8.77
CA HIS A 182 1.09 9.61 7.92
C HIS A 182 2.53 9.20 8.30
N GLN A 183 3.40 10.17 8.64
CA GLN A 183 4.78 9.85 9.06
C GLN A 183 4.83 8.93 10.29
N LYS A 184 3.94 9.11 11.27
CA LYS A 184 3.87 8.23 12.44
C LYS A 184 3.48 6.81 12.03
N ALA A 185 2.53 6.68 11.11
CA ALA A 185 2.10 5.39 10.58
C ALA A 185 3.26 4.65 9.89
N LEU A 186 4.00 5.35 9.03
CA LEU A 186 5.18 4.82 8.34
C LEU A 186 6.27 4.37 9.33
N GLU A 187 6.61 5.21 10.31
CA GLU A 187 7.60 4.85 11.33
C GLU A 187 7.18 3.62 12.14
N THR A 188 5.90 3.55 12.54
CA THR A 188 5.34 2.39 13.25
C THR A 188 5.36 1.14 12.36
N ALA A 189 5.03 1.26 11.07
CA ALA A 189 5.10 0.14 10.12
C ALA A 189 6.51 -0.42 10.02
N CYS A 190 7.52 0.45 9.87
CA CYS A 190 8.92 0.07 9.86
C CYS A 190 9.33 -0.67 11.15
N ARG A 191 9.02 -0.10 12.33
CA ARG A 191 9.35 -0.73 13.62
C ARG A 191 8.68 -2.10 13.78
N LEU A 192 7.38 -2.19 13.47
CA LEU A 192 6.62 -3.42 13.64
C LEU A 192 7.06 -4.51 12.66
N LYS A 193 7.47 -4.15 11.44
CA LYS A 193 8.09 -5.08 10.49
C LYS A 193 9.44 -5.58 10.97
N VAL A 194 10.32 -4.70 11.44
CA VAL A 194 11.61 -5.09 12.05
C VAL A 194 11.37 -6.06 13.21
N ARG A 195 10.45 -5.73 14.13
CA ARG A 195 10.05 -6.61 15.24
C ARG A 195 9.57 -7.99 14.76
N THR A 196 8.76 -8.02 13.71
CA THR A 196 8.24 -9.27 13.12
C THR A 196 9.34 -10.12 12.48
N ILE A 197 10.22 -9.51 11.69
CA ILE A 197 11.34 -10.19 11.02
C ILE A 197 12.34 -10.71 12.04
N ASP A 198 12.62 -9.93 13.08
CA ASP A 198 13.47 -10.33 14.19
C ASP A 198 12.88 -11.53 14.94
N ALA A 199 11.57 -11.56 15.15
CA ALA A 199 10.88 -12.72 15.71
C ALA A 199 11.00 -13.95 14.80
N ALA A 200 10.84 -13.77 13.48
CA ALA A 200 11.02 -14.86 12.52
C ALA A 200 12.47 -15.39 12.52
N LEU A 201 13.48 -14.53 12.60
CA LEU A 201 14.90 -14.92 12.66
C LEU A 201 15.26 -15.72 13.92
N ARG A 202 14.53 -15.53 15.03
CA ARG A 202 14.70 -16.35 16.24
C ARG A 202 14.24 -17.79 16.06
N ARG A 203 13.37 -18.07 15.08
CA ARG A 203 12.76 -19.39 14.86
C ARG A 203 13.25 -20.09 13.60
N ASN A 204 13.70 -19.36 12.59
CA ASN A 204 13.99 -19.92 11.26
C ASN A 204 15.43 -19.69 10.83
N ASP A 205 16.02 -20.61 10.05
CA ASP A 205 17.40 -20.49 9.59
C ASP A 205 17.54 -19.30 8.64
N ASP A 206 16.72 -19.23 7.60
CA ASP A 206 16.63 -18.10 6.67
C ASP A 206 15.26 -17.44 6.74
N VAL A 207 15.18 -16.15 6.43
CA VAL A 207 13.94 -15.37 6.39
C VAL A 207 13.82 -14.63 5.07
N ILE A 208 12.74 -14.90 4.34
CA ILE A 208 12.35 -14.17 3.14
C ILE A 208 11.32 -13.13 3.54
N VAL A 209 11.49 -11.90 3.08
CA VAL A 209 10.59 -10.79 3.35
C VAL A 209 10.01 -10.30 2.04
N ARG A 210 8.69 -10.23 1.97
CA ARG A 210 7.97 -9.65 0.84
C ARG A 210 6.91 -8.69 1.35
N ILE A 211 6.84 -7.48 0.80
CA ILE A 211 5.77 -6.52 1.09
C ILE A 211 5.01 -6.26 -0.22
N LEU A 212 3.77 -6.74 -0.31
CA LEU A 212 2.87 -6.42 -1.39
C LEU A 212 2.20 -5.07 -1.14
N PRO A 213 1.95 -4.25 -2.17
CA PRO A 213 1.12 -3.06 -2.03
C PRO A 213 -0.37 -3.43 -1.97
N GLY A 214 -1.10 -2.73 -1.11
CA GLY A 214 -2.56 -2.74 -1.06
C GLY A 214 -3.16 -1.47 -1.67
N ASN A 215 -4.47 -1.30 -1.54
CA ASN A 215 -5.16 -0.11 -2.06
C ASN A 215 -5.16 1.08 -1.06
N HIS A 216 -4.67 0.88 0.16
CA HIS A 216 -4.47 1.92 1.16
C HIS A 216 -3.02 2.39 1.27
N ASP A 217 -2.05 1.66 0.70
CA ASP A 217 -0.62 1.89 0.93
C ASP A 217 0.26 1.67 -0.32
N GLU A 218 -0.22 2.10 -1.49
CA GLU A 218 0.46 1.94 -2.79
C GLU A 218 1.91 2.46 -2.78
N TYR A 219 2.18 3.57 -2.06
CA TYR A 219 3.52 4.15 -1.96
C TYR A 219 4.24 3.71 -0.67
N THR A 220 3.53 3.65 0.45
CA THR A 220 4.12 3.32 1.76
C THR A 220 4.67 1.90 1.79
N SER A 221 3.98 0.94 1.20
CA SER A 221 4.45 -0.45 1.09
C SER A 221 5.83 -0.54 0.41
N VAL A 222 6.03 0.21 -0.68
CA VAL A 222 7.30 0.30 -1.41
C VAL A 222 8.38 0.92 -0.53
N ALA A 223 8.08 2.05 0.13
CA ALA A 223 9.02 2.71 1.03
C ALA A 223 9.48 1.78 2.17
N VAL A 224 8.55 1.04 2.78
CA VAL A 224 8.85 0.05 3.83
C VAL A 224 9.71 -1.08 3.27
N ALA A 225 9.43 -1.61 2.08
CA ALA A 225 10.22 -2.68 1.47
C ALA A 225 11.69 -2.27 1.26
N TYR A 226 11.92 -1.08 0.70
CA TYR A 226 13.28 -0.57 0.49
C TYR A 226 13.99 -0.21 1.79
N PHE A 227 13.26 0.32 2.78
CA PHE A 227 13.80 0.51 4.12
C PHE A 227 14.30 -0.83 4.70
N LEU A 228 13.50 -1.90 4.61
CA LEU A 228 13.87 -3.22 5.11
C LEU A 228 15.07 -3.81 4.35
N LEU A 229 15.12 -3.63 3.02
CA LEU A 229 16.26 -4.04 2.20
C LEU A 229 17.55 -3.36 2.69
N ALA A 230 17.50 -2.06 2.93
CA ALA A 230 18.65 -1.33 3.46
C ALA A 230 18.97 -1.74 4.91
N TYR A 231 17.96 -1.87 5.77
CA TYR A 231 18.16 -2.18 7.19
C TYR A 231 18.80 -3.56 7.40
N TYR A 232 18.39 -4.58 6.63
CA TYR A 232 18.91 -5.95 6.74
C TYR A 232 20.06 -6.28 5.79
N ARG A 233 20.65 -5.30 5.08
CA ARG A 233 21.72 -5.52 4.07
C ARG A 233 22.96 -6.30 4.55
N ASN A 234 23.20 -6.33 5.87
CA ASN A 234 24.33 -7.05 6.48
C ASN A 234 23.91 -8.34 7.22
N GLU A 235 22.61 -8.68 7.23
CA GLU A 235 22.12 -9.93 7.80
C GLU A 235 22.02 -10.98 6.68
N PRO A 236 22.98 -11.91 6.56
CA PRO A 236 23.01 -12.87 5.44
C PRO A 236 21.82 -13.82 5.43
N ARG A 237 21.10 -13.96 6.54
CA ARG A 237 19.93 -14.84 6.68
C ARG A 237 18.62 -14.16 6.27
N VAL A 238 18.63 -12.87 5.92
CA VAL A 238 17.44 -12.13 5.47
C VAL A 238 17.56 -11.81 4.00
N THR A 239 16.57 -12.26 3.22
CA THR A 239 16.38 -11.85 1.82
C THR A 239 15.14 -10.97 1.71
N VAL A 240 15.31 -9.72 1.30
CA VAL A 240 14.18 -8.79 1.05
C VAL A 240 13.88 -8.76 -0.45
N ASP A 241 12.70 -9.26 -0.81
CA ASP A 241 12.20 -9.27 -2.18
C ASP A 241 11.48 -7.94 -2.51
N VAL A 242 12.15 -7.12 -3.34
CA VAL A 242 11.66 -5.82 -3.83
C VAL A 242 11.14 -5.87 -5.27
N ASP A 243 10.79 -7.05 -5.80
CA ASP A 243 10.14 -7.19 -7.11
C ASP A 243 8.89 -6.27 -7.20
N ALA A 244 8.63 -5.63 -8.33
CA ALA A 244 7.52 -4.68 -8.47
C ALA A 244 6.14 -5.34 -8.69
N SER A 245 6.10 -6.67 -8.86
CA SER A 245 4.89 -7.44 -9.14
C SER A 245 3.88 -7.39 -7.99
N LEU A 246 2.60 -7.22 -8.33
CA LEU A 246 1.47 -7.38 -7.40
C LEU A 246 1.22 -8.86 -6.98
N PHE A 247 2.04 -9.77 -7.50
CA PHE A 247 2.02 -11.19 -7.21
C PHE A 247 3.37 -11.62 -6.64
N TRP A 248 3.32 -12.39 -5.58
CA TRP A 248 4.47 -13.12 -5.06
C TRP A 248 4.29 -14.61 -5.31
N TRP A 249 5.38 -15.29 -5.65
CA TRP A 249 5.39 -16.73 -5.92
C TRP A 249 6.63 -17.35 -5.29
N TYR A 250 6.49 -18.52 -4.69
CA TYR A 250 7.61 -19.22 -4.08
C TYR A 250 7.41 -20.74 -4.12
N VAL A 251 8.48 -21.48 -4.44
CA VAL A 251 8.47 -22.95 -4.47
C VAL A 251 9.29 -23.48 -3.31
N TRP A 252 8.71 -24.43 -2.57
CA TRP A 252 9.32 -25.14 -1.46
C TRP A 252 9.15 -26.65 -1.64
N GLY A 253 10.13 -27.29 -2.27
CA GLY A 253 10.02 -28.70 -2.67
C GLY A 253 8.82 -28.93 -3.59
N ARG A 254 7.82 -29.67 -3.12
CA ARG A 254 6.55 -29.93 -3.82
C ARG A 254 5.44 -28.96 -3.46
N VAL A 255 5.73 -27.93 -2.67
CA VAL A 255 4.80 -26.87 -2.29
C VAL A 255 5.00 -25.64 -3.18
N MET A 256 3.93 -25.07 -3.71
CA MET A 256 3.94 -23.76 -4.35
C MET A 256 3.08 -22.80 -3.52
N LEU A 257 3.67 -21.67 -3.14
CA LEU A 257 2.99 -20.57 -2.49
C LEU A 257 2.80 -19.43 -3.49
N GLY A 258 1.64 -18.78 -3.41
CA GLY A 258 1.34 -17.56 -4.14
C GLY A 258 0.69 -16.53 -3.22
N ALA A 259 0.81 -15.26 -3.55
CA ALA A 259 0.08 -14.21 -2.86
C ALA A 259 -0.19 -12.99 -3.73
N THR A 260 -1.28 -12.30 -3.42
CA THR A 260 -1.62 -10.98 -3.94
C THR A 260 -2.50 -10.27 -2.92
N HIS A 261 -2.50 -8.93 -2.88
CA HIS A 261 -3.40 -8.22 -1.97
C HIS A 261 -4.88 -8.53 -2.26
N GLY A 262 -5.28 -8.54 -3.53
CA GLY A 262 -6.64 -8.90 -3.95
C GLY A 262 -7.55 -7.72 -4.35
N HIS A 263 -7.05 -6.48 -4.31
CA HIS A 263 -7.80 -5.30 -4.78
C HIS A 263 -7.85 -5.20 -6.32
N THR A 264 -6.93 -5.86 -7.05
CA THR A 264 -6.90 -5.88 -8.53
C THR A 264 -7.44 -7.17 -9.13
N VAL A 265 -7.34 -8.29 -8.40
CA VAL A 265 -7.71 -9.63 -8.86
C VAL A 265 -8.48 -10.35 -7.77
N LYS A 266 -9.56 -11.03 -8.16
CA LYS A 266 -10.39 -11.78 -7.22
C LYS A 266 -9.71 -13.07 -6.79
N ALA A 267 -9.88 -13.44 -5.53
CA ALA A 267 -9.33 -14.68 -4.96
C ALA A 267 -9.72 -15.94 -5.78
N GLY A 268 -10.95 -16.02 -6.27
CA GLY A 268 -11.42 -17.15 -7.10
C GLY A 268 -10.66 -17.34 -8.43
N ASP A 269 -10.03 -16.28 -8.96
CA ASP A 269 -9.30 -16.31 -10.23
C ASP A 269 -7.84 -16.76 -10.06
N MET A 270 -7.38 -16.96 -8.83
CA MET A 270 -5.95 -17.19 -8.58
C MET A 270 -5.44 -18.54 -9.09
N ALA A 271 -6.31 -19.55 -9.18
CA ALA A 271 -5.95 -20.87 -9.71
C ALA A 271 -5.52 -20.80 -11.18
N GLN A 272 -6.35 -20.18 -12.02
CA GLN A 272 -6.05 -20.02 -13.45
C GLN A 272 -4.83 -19.13 -13.67
N ILE A 273 -4.65 -18.09 -12.86
CA ILE A 273 -3.51 -17.17 -12.97
C ILE A 273 -2.21 -17.90 -12.61
N MET A 274 -2.20 -18.64 -11.50
CA MET A 274 -1.04 -19.43 -11.07
C MET A 274 -0.68 -20.46 -12.15
N ALA A 275 -1.65 -21.26 -12.60
CA ALA A 275 -1.42 -22.30 -13.60
C ALA A 275 -0.89 -21.75 -14.93
N HIS A 276 -1.40 -20.59 -15.37
CA HIS A 276 -0.96 -19.97 -16.62
C HIS A 276 0.42 -19.32 -16.52
N ARG A 277 0.66 -18.51 -15.48
CA ARG A 277 1.88 -17.70 -15.36
C ARG A 277 3.09 -18.49 -14.84
N ARG A 278 2.83 -19.62 -14.17
CA ARG A 278 3.83 -20.45 -13.48
C ARG A 278 3.64 -21.92 -13.85
N ALA A 279 3.49 -22.19 -15.14
CA ALA A 279 3.13 -23.52 -15.63
C ALA A 279 4.18 -24.60 -15.28
N GLU A 280 5.46 -24.24 -15.27
CA GLU A 280 6.55 -25.16 -14.92
C GLU A 280 6.57 -25.46 -13.41
N GLU A 281 6.48 -24.43 -12.58
CA GLU A 281 6.37 -24.58 -11.11
C GLU A 281 5.07 -25.29 -10.73
N TRP A 282 3.98 -25.01 -11.45
CA TRP A 282 2.73 -25.74 -11.31
C TRP A 282 2.93 -27.23 -11.61
N GLY A 283 3.49 -27.58 -12.77
CA GLY A 283 3.70 -28.98 -13.17
C GLY A 283 4.62 -29.78 -12.25
N SER A 284 5.59 -29.12 -11.62
CA SER A 284 6.57 -29.73 -10.72
C SER A 284 6.13 -29.84 -9.26
N THR A 285 5.12 -29.08 -8.84
CA THR A 285 4.60 -29.09 -7.47
C THR A 285 3.33 -29.94 -7.34
N LYS A 286 2.94 -30.26 -6.10
CA LYS A 286 1.74 -31.05 -5.77
C LYS A 286 0.78 -30.31 -4.87
N PHE A 287 1.30 -29.58 -3.88
CA PHE A 287 0.51 -28.81 -2.93
C PHE A 287 0.63 -27.35 -3.28
N ARG A 288 -0.48 -26.65 -3.48
CA ARG A 288 -0.46 -25.26 -3.90
C ARG A 288 -1.39 -24.44 -3.04
N TYR A 289 -0.91 -23.29 -2.59
CA TYR A 289 -1.63 -22.38 -1.72
C TYR A 289 -1.51 -20.95 -2.24
N VAL A 290 -2.61 -20.21 -2.23
CA VAL A 290 -2.62 -18.78 -2.51
C VAL A 290 -3.21 -18.03 -1.33
N HIS A 291 -2.48 -17.02 -0.88
CA HIS A 291 -2.86 -16.12 0.21
C HIS A 291 -3.33 -14.79 -0.38
N VAL A 292 -4.58 -14.44 -0.10
CA VAL A 292 -5.20 -13.19 -0.52
C VAL A 292 -5.62 -12.38 0.71
N PHE A 293 -5.63 -11.06 0.59
CA PHE A 293 -5.85 -10.12 1.69
C PHE A 293 -7.11 -9.27 1.38
N HIS A 294 -7.12 -7.98 1.70
CA HIS A 294 -8.10 -6.98 1.29
C HIS A 294 -9.51 -7.09 1.90
N VAL A 295 -10.10 -8.29 1.95
CA VAL A 295 -11.52 -8.47 2.33
C VAL A 295 -11.74 -8.63 3.84
N HIS A 296 -10.65 -8.58 4.63
CA HIS A 296 -10.61 -8.59 6.10
C HIS A 296 -11.24 -9.80 6.82
N HIS A 297 -11.74 -10.80 6.10
CA HIS A 297 -12.34 -12.01 6.66
C HIS A 297 -11.72 -13.29 6.10
N LYS A 298 -11.84 -14.37 6.86
CA LYS A 298 -11.35 -15.69 6.45
C LYS A 298 -12.37 -16.40 5.58
N SER A 299 -11.96 -16.71 4.36
CA SER A 299 -12.73 -17.51 3.40
C SER A 299 -11.79 -18.44 2.62
N LYS A 300 -12.32 -19.58 2.15
CA LYS A 300 -11.66 -20.43 1.15
C LYS A 300 -12.43 -20.33 -0.15
N TYR A 301 -11.80 -19.82 -1.20
CA TYR A 301 -12.43 -19.56 -2.51
C TYR A 301 -12.21 -20.70 -3.50
N VAL A 302 -11.01 -21.28 -3.49
CA VAL A 302 -10.66 -22.46 -4.28
C VAL A 302 -10.15 -23.52 -3.32
N THR A 303 -10.54 -24.77 -3.56
CA THR A 303 -10.14 -25.94 -2.77
C THR A 303 -9.24 -26.86 -3.59
N GLU A 304 -8.80 -27.97 -3.00
CA GLU A 304 -7.95 -28.98 -3.63
C GLU A 304 -8.46 -29.45 -5.00
N GLY A 305 -9.79 -29.46 -5.21
CA GLY A 305 -10.42 -29.80 -6.49
C GLY A 305 -10.06 -28.84 -7.64
N GLY A 306 -9.70 -27.60 -7.33
CA GLY A 306 -9.19 -26.61 -8.29
C GLY A 306 -7.66 -26.66 -8.46
N GLY A 307 -6.98 -27.62 -7.85
CA GLY A 307 -5.52 -27.79 -7.93
C GLY A 307 -4.70 -26.83 -7.05
N VAL A 308 -5.37 -25.91 -6.35
CA VAL A 308 -4.78 -24.94 -5.41
C VAL A 308 -5.80 -24.55 -4.35
N ILE A 309 -5.36 -24.37 -3.11
CA ILE A 309 -6.20 -23.78 -2.06
C ILE A 309 -5.98 -22.27 -2.08
N THR A 310 -7.02 -21.49 -2.33
CA THR A 310 -6.95 -20.02 -2.20
C THR A 310 -7.74 -19.59 -0.99
N GLU A 311 -7.08 -18.93 -0.04
CA GLU A 311 -7.71 -18.41 1.17
C GLU A 311 -7.48 -16.91 1.37
N THR A 312 -8.42 -16.28 2.08
CA THR A 312 -8.27 -14.92 2.60
C THR A 312 -8.02 -14.90 4.10
N HIS A 313 -7.39 -13.83 4.60
CA HIS A 313 -6.99 -13.69 6.00
C HIS A 313 -7.81 -12.62 6.74
N GLN A 314 -8.01 -12.82 8.04
CA GLN A 314 -8.75 -11.89 8.90
C GLN A 314 -7.88 -10.73 9.34
N ALA A 315 -8.22 -9.49 8.99
CA ALA A 315 -7.47 -8.32 9.46
C ALA A 315 -7.38 -8.29 11.01
N PRO A 316 -6.25 -7.88 11.60
CA PRO A 316 -6.06 -7.86 13.05
C PRO A 316 -6.58 -6.55 13.68
N VAL A 317 -7.33 -5.75 12.93
CA VAL A 317 -7.85 -4.43 13.32
C VAL A 317 -9.37 -4.44 13.44
N PRO A 318 -9.96 -3.60 14.31
CA PRO A 318 -11.41 -3.43 14.38
C PRO A 318 -11.97 -2.81 13.11
N GLN A 319 -13.30 -2.73 13.07
CA GLN A 319 -14.00 -1.96 12.06
C GLN A 319 -13.81 -0.47 12.35
N ASP A 320 -13.56 0.33 11.30
CA ASP A 320 -13.81 1.78 11.37
C ASP A 320 -15.31 2.07 11.24
N PHE A 321 -15.66 3.35 11.32
CA PHE A 321 -17.03 3.84 11.17
C PHE A 321 -17.68 3.37 9.86
N TRP A 322 -16.94 3.41 8.74
CA TRP A 322 -17.48 3.04 7.43
C TRP A 322 -17.77 1.54 7.34
N HIS A 323 -16.84 0.69 7.77
CA HIS A 323 -16.99 -0.76 7.74
C HIS A 323 -18.11 -1.23 8.67
N TYR A 324 -18.21 -0.63 9.86
CA TYR A 324 -19.28 -0.90 10.82
C TYR A 324 -20.63 -0.49 10.25
N GLY A 325 -20.76 0.74 9.73
CA GLY A 325 -21.98 1.26 9.13
C GLY A 325 -22.43 0.50 7.88
N ALA A 326 -21.49 -0.09 7.13
CA ALA A 326 -21.77 -0.92 5.97
C ALA A 326 -22.24 -2.36 6.33
N GLY A 327 -22.21 -2.73 7.61
CA GLY A 327 -22.66 -4.04 8.09
C GLY A 327 -21.73 -5.19 7.72
N PHE A 328 -20.44 -4.92 7.45
CA PHE A 328 -19.46 -5.98 7.31
C PHE A 328 -19.29 -6.73 8.63
N LEU A 329 -18.95 -8.02 8.59
CA LEU A 329 -18.76 -8.84 9.78
C LEU A 329 -17.53 -9.70 9.60
N SER A 330 -16.58 -9.60 10.53
CA SER A 330 -15.39 -10.44 10.56
C SER A 330 -14.83 -10.53 11.98
N GLY A 331 -14.29 -11.69 12.34
CA GLY A 331 -13.39 -11.79 13.48
C GLY A 331 -11.97 -11.31 13.14
N ARG A 332 -11.13 -11.09 14.16
CA ARG A 332 -9.76 -10.61 13.99
C ARG A 332 -8.75 -11.65 14.41
N SER A 333 -7.67 -11.80 13.65
CA SER A 333 -6.57 -12.67 14.06
C SER A 333 -5.28 -12.42 13.32
N VAL A 334 -4.19 -12.90 13.91
CA VAL A 334 -2.95 -13.19 13.20
C VAL A 334 -2.66 -14.68 13.27
N GLN A 335 -1.84 -15.18 12.35
CA GLN A 335 -1.47 -16.59 12.34
C GLN A 335 -0.09 -16.82 11.73
N THR A 336 0.46 -17.99 11.97
CA THR A 336 1.53 -18.60 11.17
C THR A 336 1.02 -19.89 10.53
N ILE A 337 1.60 -20.26 9.39
CA ILE A 337 1.26 -21.47 8.64
C ILE A 337 2.55 -22.17 8.26
N SER A 338 2.69 -23.44 8.64
CA SER A 338 3.90 -24.22 8.37
C SER A 338 3.64 -25.28 7.32
N TYR A 339 4.57 -25.37 6.37
CA TYR A 339 4.54 -26.26 5.23
C TYR A 339 5.74 -27.21 5.26
N HIS A 340 5.48 -28.50 5.14
CA HIS A 340 6.50 -29.49 4.87
C HIS A 340 6.71 -29.61 3.36
N LYS A 341 7.97 -29.62 2.91
CA LYS A 341 8.34 -29.61 1.49
C LYS A 341 7.69 -30.73 0.67
N ASP A 342 7.40 -31.87 1.31
CA ASP A 342 6.81 -33.06 0.66
C ASP A 342 5.35 -33.35 1.05
N TYR A 343 4.80 -32.68 2.06
CA TYR A 343 3.46 -32.99 2.59
C TYR A 343 2.48 -31.81 2.54
N GLY A 344 2.91 -30.63 2.10
CA GLY A 344 2.06 -29.43 2.09
C GLY A 344 1.93 -28.83 3.48
N GLU A 345 0.77 -28.22 3.77
CA GLU A 345 0.48 -27.62 5.06
C GLU A 345 0.40 -28.68 6.18
N VAL A 346 1.15 -28.46 7.27
CA VAL A 346 1.23 -29.40 8.40
C VAL A 346 0.91 -28.78 9.75
N SER A 347 0.90 -27.45 9.88
CA SER A 347 0.58 -26.78 11.14
C SER A 347 0.13 -25.34 10.95
N ARG A 348 -0.66 -24.84 11.91
CA ARG A 348 -0.99 -23.41 12.07
C ARG A 348 -0.94 -23.03 13.54
N ALA A 349 -0.34 -21.88 13.85
CA ALA A 349 -0.51 -21.22 15.14
C ALA A 349 -1.32 -19.94 14.94
N ARG A 350 -2.50 -19.85 15.56
CA ARG A 350 -3.40 -18.70 15.45
C ARG A 350 -3.52 -17.97 16.78
N VAL A 351 -3.59 -16.63 16.71
CA VAL A 351 -3.98 -15.75 17.83
C VAL A 351 -5.24 -15.02 17.42
N ALA A 352 -6.34 -15.27 18.13
CA ALA A 352 -7.54 -14.45 18.00
C ALA A 352 -7.29 -13.10 18.69
N ILE A 353 -7.67 -12.01 18.03
CA ILE A 353 -7.72 -10.70 18.65
C ILE A 353 -9.19 -10.44 18.94
N LEU A 354 -9.50 -10.30 20.22
CA LEU A 354 -10.87 -10.08 20.68
C LEU A 354 -11.11 -8.57 20.76
N ASP A 355 -12.30 -8.17 20.30
CA ASP A 355 -12.87 -6.85 20.53
C ASP A 355 -12.85 -6.59 22.03
N ALA A 356 -12.57 -5.34 22.42
CA ALA A 356 -12.78 -4.92 23.79
C ALA A 356 -14.20 -5.38 24.13
N ALA A 357 -14.31 -6.32 25.06
CA ALA A 357 -15.51 -7.11 25.19
C ALA A 357 -16.72 -6.18 25.42
N ASN A 358 -17.91 -6.57 24.98
CA ASN A 358 -18.98 -6.86 25.95
C ASN A 358 -18.46 -7.53 27.25
N ASP A 359 -17.59 -6.85 28.00
CA ASP A 359 -17.22 -7.13 29.39
C ASP A 359 -18.36 -6.70 30.31
N ASN A 360 -19.59 -7.10 29.92
CA ASN A 360 -20.57 -7.58 30.85
C ASN A 360 -19.92 -8.75 31.60
N ALA A 361 -19.05 -8.43 32.56
CA ALA A 361 -18.93 -9.15 33.80
C ALA A 361 -20.36 -9.60 34.10
N MET A 362 -20.56 -10.92 34.21
CA MET A 362 -21.83 -11.44 34.69
C MET A 362 -22.12 -10.68 35.98
N THR A 363 -22.97 -9.65 35.89
CA THR A 363 -23.44 -8.91 37.04
C THR A 363 -24.15 -9.99 37.81
N ALA A 364 -23.48 -10.49 38.85
CA ALA A 364 -24.03 -11.50 39.72
C ALA A 364 -25.42 -11.00 40.10
N ILE A 365 -26.45 -11.65 39.58
CA ILE A 365 -27.81 -11.47 40.06
C ILE A 365 -27.74 -12.04 41.48
N ALA A 366 -27.45 -11.17 42.44
CA ALA A 366 -27.60 -11.47 43.84
C ALA A 366 -29.09 -11.75 44.07
N ALA A 367 -29.35 -12.97 44.53
CA ALA A 367 -30.67 -13.47 44.90
C ALA A 367 -31.28 -12.69 46.07
#